data_AF-A0A1A9W993-F1
#
_entry.id   AF-A0A1A9W993-F1
#
_cell.length_a   1.000
_cell.length_b   1.000
_cell.length_c   1.000
_cell.angle_alpha   90.00
_cell.angle_beta   90.00
_cell.angle_gamma   90.00
#
_symmetry.space_group_name_H-M   'P 1'
#
loop_
_entity.id
_entity.type
_entity.pdbx_description
1 polymer ?
#
loop_
_entity_poly.entity_id
_entity_poly.type
_entity_poly.pdbx_seq_one_letter_code
_entity_poly.pdbx_strand_id
1 'polypeptide(L)'
;MKFCIILIVLVAAANTASAIRAFAVIKNMLNCHERLGISEDDLTVVQDLSDVKAPSEYTAGQKCSIYCQSEAYGFTKRGQLKKWFMRKQPRIAHRYNLDKAFSHCQEYATDTCDGPIQLARCVQQFPMHA
;
A
#
# COMPACT_ATOMS: atom_id res chain seq x y z
N MET A 1 12.69 -29.11 -27.52
CA MET A 1 12.04 -29.72 -26.34
C MET A 1 12.63 -29.29 -24.99
N LYS A 2 13.94 -29.40 -24.74
CA LYS A 2 14.54 -29.00 -23.44
C LYS A 2 14.26 -27.53 -23.05
N PHE A 3 14.32 -26.60 -24.00
CA PHE A 3 13.99 -25.18 -23.76
C PHE A 3 12.52 -24.92 -23.40
N CYS A 4 11.57 -25.65 -24.01
CA CYS A 4 10.14 -25.51 -23.72
C CYS A 4 9.82 -25.96 -22.28
N ILE A 5 10.48 -27.03 -21.81
CA ILE A 5 10.30 -27.54 -20.43
C ILE A 5 10.85 -26.53 -19.42
N ILE A 6 12.01 -25.92 -19.69
CA ILE A 6 12.59 -24.88 -18.81
C ILE A 6 11.66 -23.66 -18.71
N LEU A 7 11.07 -23.22 -19.83
CA LEU A 7 10.11 -22.12 -19.83
C LEU A 7 8.84 -22.44 -19.02
N ILE A 8 8.30 -23.65 -19.16
CA ILE A 8 7.10 -24.07 -18.40
C ILE A 8 7.39 -24.12 -16.89
N VAL A 9 8.57 -24.63 -16.50
CA VAL A 9 8.99 -24.66 -15.09
C VAL A 9 9.20 -23.24 -14.55
N LEU A 10 9.80 -22.33 -15.33
CA LEU A 10 9.96 -20.93 -14.94
C LEU A 10 8.62 -20.20 -14.78
N VAL A 11 7.66 -20.44 -15.68
CA VAL A 11 6.31 -19.88 -15.59
C VAL A 11 5.56 -20.43 -14.37
N ALA A 12 5.64 -21.73 -14.12
CA ALA A 12 5.02 -22.36 -12.94
C ALA A 12 5.67 -21.86 -11.63
N ALA A 13 7.00 -21.71 -11.59
CA ALA A 13 7.73 -21.16 -10.46
C ALA A 13 7.39 -19.67 -10.20
N ALA A 14 7.24 -18.88 -11.27
CA ALA A 14 6.83 -17.48 -11.16
C ALA A 14 5.39 -17.34 -10.66
N ASN A 15 4.47 -18.18 -11.14
CA ASN A 15 3.07 -18.20 -10.70
C ASN A 15 2.93 -18.65 -9.24
N THR A 16 3.70 -19.65 -8.81
CA THR A 16 3.71 -20.08 -7.40
C THR A 16 4.36 -19.03 -6.49
N ALA A 17 5.48 -18.42 -6.89
CA ALA A 17 6.13 -17.36 -6.12
C ALA A 17 5.26 -16.10 -5.96
N SER A 18 4.53 -15.72 -7.02
CA SER A 18 3.57 -14.60 -6.95
C SER A 18 2.35 -14.94 -6.09
N ALA A 19 1.80 -16.15 -6.21
CA ALA A 19 0.71 -16.61 -5.35
C ALA A 19 1.11 -16.61 -3.86
N ILE A 20 2.29 -17.14 -3.52
CA ILE A 20 2.81 -17.15 -2.13
C ILE A 20 2.92 -15.73 -1.57
N ARG A 21 3.41 -14.77 -2.37
CA ARG A 21 3.49 -13.36 -1.95
C ARG A 21 2.11 -12.74 -1.74
N ALA A 22 1.15 -13.01 -2.62
CA ALA A 22 -0.22 -12.52 -2.48
C ALA A 22 -0.88 -13.06 -1.19
N PHE A 23 -0.71 -14.36 -0.90
CA PHE A 23 -1.17 -14.95 0.36
C PHE A 23 -0.52 -14.32 1.59
N ALA A 24 0.78 -14.02 1.53
CA ALA A 24 1.47 -13.36 2.63
C ALA A 24 0.91 -11.93 2.89
N VAL A 25 0.61 -11.17 1.84
CA VAL A 25 -0.02 -9.85 1.96
C VAL A 25 -1.39 -9.95 2.60
N ILE A 26 -2.25 -10.85 2.11
CA ILE A 26 -3.60 -11.05 2.65
C ILE A 26 -3.54 -11.48 4.12
N LYS A 27 -2.66 -12.44 4.45
CA LYS A 27 -2.47 -12.89 5.84
C LYS A 27 -2.02 -11.76 6.76
N ASN A 28 -1.06 -10.94 6.33
CA ASN A 28 -0.59 -9.81 7.12
C ASN A 28 -1.69 -8.76 7.33
N MET A 29 -2.51 -8.51 6.31
CA MET A 29 -3.65 -7.60 6.39
C MET A 29 -4.71 -8.11 7.37
N LEU A 30 -5.10 -9.39 7.26
CA LEU A 30 -6.06 -10.03 8.17
C LEU A 30 -5.57 -10.04 9.62
N ASN A 31 -4.32 -10.42 9.86
CA ASN A 31 -3.72 -10.39 11.20
C ASN A 31 -3.73 -8.97 11.78
N CYS A 32 -3.53 -7.95 10.94
CA CYS A 32 -3.59 -6.56 11.36
C CYS A 32 -5.03 -6.13 11.72
N HIS A 33 -6.01 -6.52 10.90
CA HIS A 33 -7.43 -6.27 11.18
C HIS A 33 -7.88 -6.93 12.49
N GLU A 34 -7.52 -8.18 12.72
CA GLU A 34 -7.85 -8.93 13.95
C GLU A 34 -7.23 -8.26 15.18
N ARG A 35 -5.94 -7.90 15.12
CA ARG A 35 -5.24 -7.22 16.22
C ARG A 35 -5.86 -5.86 16.56
N LEU A 36 -6.39 -5.15 15.58
CA LEU A 36 -7.02 -3.84 15.75
C LEU A 36 -8.54 -3.93 15.99
N GLY A 37 -9.13 -5.13 15.99
CA GLY A 37 -10.56 -5.32 16.23
C GLY A 37 -11.46 -4.64 15.19
N ILE A 38 -11.03 -4.62 13.92
CA ILE A 38 -11.78 -3.94 12.85
C ILE A 38 -13.01 -4.78 12.48
N SER A 39 -14.18 -4.15 12.49
CA SER A 39 -15.44 -4.77 12.05
C SER A 39 -15.40 -5.10 10.56
N GLU A 40 -16.14 -6.12 10.13
CA GLU A 40 -16.29 -6.45 8.71
C GLU A 40 -16.90 -5.30 7.91
N ASP A 41 -17.82 -4.54 8.50
CA ASP A 41 -18.46 -3.37 7.90
C ASP A 41 -17.47 -2.21 7.64
N ASP A 42 -16.35 -2.21 8.36
CA ASP A 42 -15.30 -1.20 8.25
C ASP A 42 -14.16 -1.62 7.31
N LEU A 43 -14.23 -2.81 6.72
CA LEU A 43 -13.22 -3.27 5.76
C LEU A 43 -13.28 -2.41 4.50
N THR A 44 -12.16 -1.76 4.19
CA THR A 44 -12.06 -0.91 3.03
C THR A 44 -10.77 -1.20 2.27
N VAL A 45 -10.84 -1.07 0.95
CA VAL A 45 -9.71 -1.31 0.06
C VAL A 45 -9.53 -0.10 -0.84
N VAL A 46 -8.37 0.54 -0.73
CA VAL A 46 -7.96 1.61 -1.63
C VAL A 46 -7.05 1.03 -2.70
N GLN A 47 -7.42 1.18 -3.97
CA GLN A 47 -6.65 0.61 -5.09
C GLN A 47 -5.59 1.56 -5.63
N ASP A 48 -5.88 2.87 -5.67
CA ASP A 48 -4.95 3.90 -6.10
C ASP A 48 -4.81 5.00 -5.04
N LEU A 49 -3.62 5.59 -4.98
CA LEU A 49 -3.38 6.73 -4.09
C LEU A 49 -4.28 7.92 -4.44
N SER A 50 -4.75 8.07 -5.69
CA SER A 50 -5.72 9.11 -6.06
C SER A 50 -7.09 8.94 -5.42
N ASP A 51 -7.44 7.73 -5.00
CA ASP A 51 -8.78 7.41 -4.49
C ASP A 51 -8.88 7.67 -2.98
N VAL A 52 -7.75 8.03 -2.34
CA VAL A 52 -7.72 8.40 -0.94
C VAL A 52 -8.42 9.74 -0.73
N LYS A 53 -9.49 9.70 0.05
CA LYS A 53 -10.35 10.81 0.42
C LYS A 53 -9.87 11.53 1.68
N ALA A 54 -10.56 12.58 2.10
CA ALA A 54 -10.22 13.26 3.35
C ALA A 54 -10.43 12.33 4.56
N PRO A 55 -9.65 12.46 5.66
CA PRO A 55 -9.82 11.62 6.85
C PRO A 55 -11.23 11.64 7.44
N SER A 56 -11.98 12.74 7.30
CA SER A 56 -13.36 12.86 7.77
C SER A 56 -14.36 11.98 6.99
N GLU A 57 -13.98 11.47 5.82
CA GLU A 57 -14.83 10.64 4.98
C GLU A 57 -14.73 9.14 5.32
N TYR A 58 -13.93 8.79 6.33
CA TYR A 58 -13.72 7.42 6.78
C TYR A 58 -14.12 7.25 8.25
N THR A 59 -14.77 6.13 8.57
CA THR A 59 -14.97 5.70 9.96
C THR A 59 -13.62 5.36 10.61
N ALA A 60 -13.56 5.32 11.94
CA ALA A 60 -12.32 4.93 12.64
C ALA A 60 -11.81 3.56 12.19
N GLY A 61 -12.70 2.58 12.01
CA GLY A 61 -12.34 1.25 11.51
C GLY A 61 -11.82 1.27 10.08
N GLN A 62 -12.45 2.03 9.18
CA GLN A 62 -11.99 2.17 7.79
C GLN A 62 -10.59 2.78 7.70
N LYS A 63 -10.28 3.77 8.55
CA LYS A 63 -8.92 4.32 8.63
C LYS A 63 -7.91 3.25 9.03
N CYS A 64 -8.23 2.45 10.05
CA CYS A 64 -7.38 1.35 10.47
C CYS A 64 -7.25 0.27 9.39
N SER A 65 -8.30 0.05 8.58
CA SER A 65 -8.26 -0.89 7.46
C SER A 65 -7.29 -0.41 6.37
N ILE A 66 -7.32 0.88 6.03
CA ILE A 66 -6.34 1.51 5.10
C ILE A 66 -4.92 1.44 5.66
N TYR A 67 -4.76 1.61 6.97
CA TYR A 67 -3.47 1.44 7.63
C TYR A 67 -2.93 0.01 7.49
N CYS A 68 -3.75 -0.99 7.81
CA CYS A 68 -3.38 -2.39 7.66
C CYS A 68 -3.06 -2.77 6.22
N GLN A 69 -3.83 -2.24 5.26
CA GLN A 69 -3.55 -2.38 3.84
C GLN A 69 -2.16 -1.79 3.52
N SER A 70 -1.88 -0.55 3.92
CA SER A 70 -0.61 0.13 3.63
C SER A 70 0.62 -0.61 4.19
N GLU A 71 0.49 -1.17 5.40
CA GLU A 71 1.51 -2.00 6.03
C GLU A 71 1.71 -3.34 5.30
N ALA A 72 0.61 -4.02 4.95
CA ALA A 72 0.63 -5.33 4.31
C ALA A 72 1.21 -5.30 2.89
N TYR A 73 0.83 -4.29 2.10
CA TYR A 73 1.40 -4.06 0.77
C TYR A 73 2.84 -3.51 0.83
N GLY A 74 3.28 -3.05 2.01
CA GLY A 74 4.64 -2.61 2.24
C GLY A 74 4.92 -1.18 1.80
N PHE A 75 3.88 -0.38 1.51
CA PHE A 75 4.00 1.06 1.30
C PHE A 75 4.55 1.75 2.55
N THR A 76 4.08 1.30 3.71
CA THR A 76 4.58 1.73 5.01
C THR A 76 5.18 0.55 5.79
N LYS A 77 5.88 0.86 6.88
CA LYS A 77 6.19 -0.07 7.97
C LYS A 77 6.17 0.70 9.29
N ARG A 78 5.26 0.37 10.19
CA ARG A 78 4.94 1.15 11.39
C ARG A 78 4.72 2.62 11.06
N GLY A 79 3.92 2.89 10.02
CA GLY A 79 3.62 4.25 9.56
C GLY A 79 4.73 4.92 8.74
N GLN A 80 5.96 4.40 8.77
CA GLN A 80 7.07 5.00 8.02
C GLN A 80 7.05 4.62 6.55
N LEU A 81 7.23 5.61 5.69
CA LEU A 81 7.28 5.43 4.24
C LEU A 81 8.45 4.57 3.77
N LYS A 82 8.16 3.54 3.00
CA LYS A 82 9.18 2.83 2.22
C LYS A 82 9.45 3.55 0.91
N LYS A 83 10.28 4.60 0.96
CA LYS A 83 10.63 5.45 -0.20
C LYS A 83 11.02 4.64 -1.45
N TRP A 84 11.85 3.61 -1.27
CA TRP A 84 12.28 2.74 -2.38
C TRP A 84 11.13 1.97 -3.02
N PHE A 85 10.12 1.57 -2.25
CA PHE A 85 8.99 0.79 -2.74
C PHE A 85 8.06 1.66 -3.56
N MET A 86 7.72 2.86 -3.08
CA MET A 86 6.91 3.82 -3.85
C MET A 86 7.56 4.19 -5.18
N ARG A 87 8.88 4.38 -5.22
CA ARG A 87 9.62 4.64 -6.47
C ARG A 87 9.54 3.48 -7.46
N LYS A 88 9.36 2.25 -6.99
CA LYS A 88 9.19 1.06 -7.85
C LYS A 88 7.75 0.83 -8.31
N GLN A 89 6.78 1.58 -7.80
CA GLN A 89 5.38 1.44 -8.16
C GLN A 89 5.04 2.42 -9.29
N PRO A 90 4.89 1.96 -10.55
CA PRO A 90 4.75 2.86 -11.69
C PRO A 90 3.52 3.77 -11.59
N ARG A 91 2.42 3.27 -11.03
CA ARG A 91 1.17 4.03 -10.79
C ARG A 91 1.37 5.24 -9.88
N ILE A 92 2.37 5.19 -8.99
CA ILE A 92 2.70 6.25 -8.05
C ILE A 92 3.84 7.11 -8.61
N ALA A 93 4.93 6.48 -9.02
CA ALA A 93 6.15 7.16 -9.45
C ALA A 93 5.98 8.01 -10.71
N HIS A 94 5.07 7.64 -11.62
CA HIS A 94 4.79 8.45 -12.81
C HIS A 94 3.77 9.55 -12.56
N ARG A 95 3.00 9.46 -11.47
CA ARG A 95 1.88 10.36 -11.19
C ARG A 95 2.24 11.48 -10.23
N TYR A 96 3.20 11.24 -9.33
CA TYR A 96 3.56 12.17 -8.27
C TYR A 96 5.07 12.44 -8.23
N ASN A 97 5.44 13.68 -7.91
CA ASN A 97 6.81 14.06 -7.62
C ASN A 97 7.22 13.55 -6.22
N LEU A 98 7.76 12.33 -6.19
CA LEU A 98 8.09 11.64 -4.95
C LEU A 98 9.20 12.31 -4.15
N ASP A 99 10.13 13.02 -4.79
CA ASP A 99 11.20 13.71 -4.08
C ASP A 99 10.66 14.91 -3.29
N LYS A 100 9.72 15.68 -3.86
CA LYS A 100 8.99 16.71 -3.12
C LYS A 100 8.10 16.11 -2.04
N ALA A 101 7.36 15.04 -2.36
CA ALA A 101 6.47 14.41 -1.40
C ALA A 101 7.26 13.86 -0.18
N PHE A 102 8.42 13.25 -0.39
CA PHE A 102 9.24 12.72 0.71
C PHE A 102 9.87 13.79 1.60
N SER A 103 10.08 15.01 1.10
CA SER A 103 10.60 16.12 1.91
C SER A 103 9.51 16.88 2.66
N HIS A 104 8.29 16.96 2.10
CA HIS A 104 7.20 17.74 2.69
C HIS A 104 6.22 16.91 3.52
N CYS A 105 6.07 15.61 3.23
CA CYS A 105 5.04 14.78 3.85
C CYS A 105 5.54 13.89 4.99
N GLN A 106 6.82 14.03 5.40
CA GLN A 106 7.43 13.14 6.37
C GLN A 106 6.73 13.17 7.75
N GLU A 107 6.18 14.33 8.13
CA GLU A 107 5.46 14.49 9.40
C GLU A 107 4.19 13.62 9.50
N TYR A 108 3.57 13.29 8.36
CA TYR A 108 2.36 12.47 8.30
C TYR A 108 2.65 10.95 8.29
N ALA A 109 3.92 10.55 8.27
CA ALA A 109 4.33 9.15 8.31
C ALA A 109 4.27 8.58 9.74
N THR A 110 3.06 8.56 10.32
CA THR A 110 2.80 8.17 11.71
C THR A 110 2.27 6.74 11.82
N ASP A 111 2.56 6.08 12.95
CA ASP A 111 2.07 4.72 13.26
C ASP A 111 0.64 4.75 13.85
N THR A 112 -0.23 5.52 13.21
CA THR A 112 -1.64 5.68 13.61
C THR A 112 -2.54 5.33 12.42
N CYS A 113 -3.80 4.96 12.70
CA CYS A 113 -4.75 4.60 11.65
C CYS A 113 -4.96 5.73 10.61
N ASP A 114 -4.83 6.99 11.03
CA ASP A 114 -4.99 8.15 10.16
C ASP A 114 -3.73 8.47 9.33
N GLY A 115 -2.56 7.99 9.76
CA GLY A 115 -1.26 8.34 9.17
C GLY A 115 -1.20 8.09 7.67
N PRO A 116 -1.52 6.87 7.17
CA PRO A 116 -1.48 6.57 5.74
C PRO A 116 -2.43 7.44 4.89
N ILE A 117 -3.57 7.86 5.45
CA ILE A 117 -4.50 8.75 4.77
C ILE A 117 -3.91 10.15 4.67
N GLN A 118 -3.44 10.70 5.79
CA GLN A 118 -2.82 12.04 5.81
C GLN A 118 -1.61 12.10 4.90
N LEU A 119 -0.80 11.04 4.92
CA LEU A 119 0.36 10.90 4.07
C LEU A 119 -0.01 10.85 2.59
N ALA A 120 -0.99 10.03 2.20
CA ALA A 120 -1.46 9.95 0.84
C ALA A 120 -2.03 11.30 0.36
N ARG A 121 -2.82 11.98 1.19
CA ARG A 121 -3.33 13.33 0.92
C ARG A 121 -2.23 14.35 0.71
N CYS A 122 -1.16 14.30 1.50
CA CYS A 122 -0.01 15.16 1.29
C CYS A 122 0.70 14.84 -0.04
N VAL A 123 0.91 13.56 -0.36
CA VAL A 123 1.52 13.13 -1.65
C VAL A 123 0.70 13.62 -2.85
N GLN A 124 -0.65 13.59 -2.75
CA GLN A 124 -1.55 14.06 -3.81
C GLN A 124 -1.35 15.55 -4.17
N GLN A 125 -0.77 16.36 -3.28
CA GLN A 125 -0.48 17.79 -3.54
C GLN A 125 0.72 18.00 -4.47
N PHE A 126 1.46 16.93 -4.80
CA PHE A 126 2.66 16.99 -5.64
C PHE A 126 2.50 16.16 -6.92
N PRO A 127 1.55 16.46 -7.81
CA PRO A 127 1.45 15.76 -9.09
C PRO A 127 2.71 15.98 -9.93
N MET A 128 3.08 15.00 -10.76
CA MET A 128 4.25 15.08 -11.65
C MET A 128 4.04 16.11 -12.77
N HIS A 129 2.80 16.20 -13.25
CA HIS A 129 2.33 17.16 -14.25
C HIS A 129 1.16 17.92 -13.61
N ALA A 130 1.40 19.17 -13.24
CA ALA A 130 0.42 20.05 -12.61
C ALA A 130 -0.33 20.86 -13.66
#